data_AF-A0A0J9TNC5-F1
#
_entry.id   AF-A0A0J9TNC5-F1
#
_cell.length_a   1.000
_cell.length_b   1.000
_cell.length_c   1.000
_cell.angle_alpha   90.00
_cell.angle_beta   90.00
_cell.angle_gamma   90.00
#
_symmetry.space_group_name_H-M   'P 1'
#
loop_
_entity.id
_entity.type
_entity.pdbx_description
1 polymer ?
#
loop_
_entity_poly.entity_id
_entity_poly.type
_entity_poly.pdbx_seq_one_letter_code
_entity_poly.pdbx_strand_id
1 'polypeptide(L)'
;MIQKNKFPENLSKDLSNAVRQSAQISKLIDDYKCQKGHISLNIFQTKLEYRLNKDEDIIEVIQENSILKVFEKVVENFMILANQIVARKLSLNKIPAIYRVHSIPDGNRIENFVSDTRELVSISLSENLSIVSPRSINSFLESLRTHKYYSIIQHNLLLSLSKAEYSLNNSGHFGLNLKHYLHFTSPIRRLPDLLVHRLL
;
A
#
# COMPACT_ATOMS: atom_id res chain seq x y z
N MET A 1 25.53 4.05 10.03
CA MET A 1 25.93 5.41 10.48
C MET A 1 24.89 6.42 9.98
N ILE A 2 23.63 6.28 10.39
CA ILE A 2 22.54 7.23 10.05
C ILE A 2 22.64 8.36 11.08
N GLN A 3 23.16 9.51 10.66
CA GLN A 3 23.18 10.70 11.52
C GLN A 3 21.75 11.00 11.98
N LYS A 4 21.62 11.24 13.29
CA LYS A 4 20.40 11.72 13.98
C LYS A 4 19.62 12.66 13.07
N ASN A 5 18.30 12.46 12.95
CA ASN A 5 17.29 13.32 12.31
C ASN A 5 17.56 14.85 12.46
N LYS A 6 18.55 15.37 11.75
CA LYS A 6 18.97 16.76 11.74
C LYS A 6 18.82 17.22 10.31
N PHE A 7 18.08 18.30 10.14
CA PHE A 7 18.03 18.97 8.85
C PHE A 7 19.43 19.47 8.49
N PRO A 8 19.76 19.55 7.18
CA PRO A 8 20.98 20.22 6.74
C PRO A 8 21.08 21.61 7.36
N GLU A 9 22.28 22.03 7.76
CA GLU A 9 22.49 23.31 8.47
C GLU A 9 22.03 24.53 7.66
N ASN A 10 21.99 24.40 6.33
CA ASN A 10 21.57 25.45 5.40
C ASN A 10 20.08 25.42 5.04
N LEU A 11 19.27 24.56 5.67
CA LEU A 11 17.84 24.47 5.36
C LEU A 11 17.08 25.64 6.02
N SER A 12 16.23 26.34 5.25
CA SER A 12 15.42 27.42 5.81
C SER A 12 14.53 26.90 6.96
N LYS A 13 14.28 27.77 7.95
CA LYS A 13 13.42 27.44 9.10
C LYS A 13 12.00 27.07 8.63
N ASP A 14 11.48 27.76 7.62
CA ASP A 14 10.15 27.52 7.07
C ASP A 14 10.05 26.13 6.44
N LEU A 15 11.06 25.72 5.66
CA LEU A 15 11.08 24.40 5.04
C LEU A 15 11.21 23.29 6.09
N SER A 16 12.08 23.49 7.08
CA SER A 16 12.24 22.56 8.21
C SER A 16 10.91 22.38 8.96
N ASN A 17 10.17 23.47 9.17
CA ASN A 17 8.87 23.45 9.82
C ASN A 17 7.81 22.75 8.96
N ALA A 18 7.77 23.04 7.64
CA ALA A 18 6.84 22.40 6.71
C ALA A 18 7.03 20.86 6.65
N VAL A 19 8.28 20.37 6.67
CA VAL A 19 8.56 18.93 6.73
C VAL A 19 8.06 18.31 8.04
N ARG A 20 8.30 18.97 9.18
CA ARG A 20 7.79 18.50 10.48
C ARG A 20 6.27 18.47 10.52
N GLN A 21 5.61 19.52 10.04
CA GLN A 21 4.15 19.58 9.94
C GLN A 21 3.62 18.48 9.03
N SER A 22 4.27 18.23 7.88
CA SER A 22 3.89 17.15 6.97
C SER A 22 3.93 15.78 7.64
N ALA A 23 4.96 15.52 8.45
CA ALA A 23 5.06 14.29 9.23
C ALA A 23 3.95 14.17 10.29
N GLN A 24 3.61 15.28 10.98
CA GLN A 24 2.51 15.32 11.94
C GLN A 24 1.16 15.05 11.26
N ILE A 25 0.88 15.71 10.13
CA ILE A 25 -0.36 15.51 9.37
C ILE A 25 -0.44 14.07 8.85
N SER A 26 0.65 13.50 8.33
CA SER A 26 0.68 12.09 7.92
C SER A 26 0.28 11.15 9.06
N LYS A 27 0.75 11.41 10.29
CA LYS A 27 0.35 10.62 11.46
C LYS A 27 -1.14 10.76 11.76
N LEU A 28 -1.68 11.98 11.69
CA LEU A 28 -3.12 12.22 11.87
C LEU A 28 -3.97 11.49 10.81
N ILE A 29 -3.49 11.41 9.57
CA ILE A 29 -4.15 10.65 8.50
C ILE A 29 -4.20 9.15 8.85
N ASP A 30 -3.11 8.58 9.34
CA ASP A 30 -3.07 7.17 9.77
C ASP A 30 -4.04 6.92 10.93
N ASP A 31 -4.01 7.78 11.95
CA ASP A 31 -4.88 7.66 13.12
C ASP A 31 -6.37 7.73 12.71
N TYR A 32 -6.71 8.65 11.80
CA TYR A 32 -8.05 8.77 11.24
C TYR A 32 -8.47 7.50 10.46
N LYS A 33 -7.58 6.96 9.61
CA LYS A 33 -7.83 5.71 8.87
C LYS A 33 -8.11 4.55 9.83
N CYS A 34 -7.31 4.40 10.87
CA CYS A 34 -7.49 3.38 11.91
C CYS A 34 -8.84 3.52 12.62
N GLN A 35 -9.21 4.72 13.06
CA GLN A 35 -10.49 4.98 13.72
C GLN A 35 -11.70 4.67 12.84
N LYS A 36 -11.61 4.94 11.53
CA LYS A 36 -12.66 4.64 10.55
C LYS A 36 -12.63 3.22 10.01
N GLY A 37 -11.68 2.39 10.45
CA GLY A 37 -11.50 1.02 9.96
C GLY A 37 -10.96 0.94 8.53
N HIS A 38 -10.48 2.04 7.93
CA HIS A 38 -9.86 2.09 6.61
C HIS A 38 -8.40 1.62 6.65
N ILE A 39 -8.20 0.41 7.17
CA ILE A 39 -6.88 -0.21 7.28
C ILE A 39 -6.54 -0.84 5.93
N SER A 40 -5.44 -0.41 5.32
CA SER A 40 -4.89 -1.02 4.11
C SER A 40 -4.22 -2.35 4.40
N LEU A 41 -4.16 -3.24 3.42
CA LEU A 41 -3.38 -4.47 3.49
C LEU A 41 -1.89 -4.17 3.64
N ASN A 42 -1.27 -4.77 4.64
CA ASN A 42 0.16 -4.61 4.92
C ASN A 42 0.91 -5.87 4.50
N ILE A 43 1.23 -5.97 3.22
CA ILE A 43 2.03 -7.06 2.65
C ILE A 43 3.41 -6.50 2.32
N PHE A 44 4.44 -7.05 2.94
CA PHE A 44 5.82 -6.65 2.66
C PHE A 44 6.34 -7.45 1.46
N GLN A 45 6.88 -6.76 0.46
CA GLN A 45 7.56 -7.37 -0.67
C GLN A 45 9.04 -7.08 -0.61
N THR A 46 9.87 -8.10 -0.56
CA THR A 46 11.32 -7.93 -0.63
C THR A 46 11.70 -7.07 -1.82
N LYS A 47 12.35 -5.93 -1.56
CA LYS A 47 12.85 -5.06 -2.62
C LYS A 47 14.31 -5.44 -2.88
N LEU A 48 14.63 -5.66 -4.14
CA LEU A 48 16.01 -5.84 -4.59
C LEU A 48 16.48 -4.53 -5.20
N GLU A 49 17.57 -3.98 -4.67
CA GLU A 49 18.28 -2.87 -5.26
C GLU A 49 19.53 -3.40 -5.96
N TYR A 50 19.72 -2.99 -7.21
CA TYR A 50 20.86 -3.37 -8.02
C TYR A 50 21.80 -2.19 -8.11
N ARG A 51 23.07 -2.38 -7.76
CA ARG A 51 24.11 -1.40 -8.10
C ARG A 51 24.69 -1.77 -9.45
N LEU A 52 24.73 -0.79 -10.35
CA LEU A 52 25.28 -0.95 -11.69
C LEU A 52 26.64 -0.27 -11.79
N ASN A 53 27.53 -0.79 -12.64
CA ASN A 53 28.71 -0.06 -13.09
C ASN A 53 28.34 0.94 -14.22
N LYS A 54 29.35 1.56 -14.83
CA LYS A 54 29.12 2.50 -15.96
C LYS A 54 28.63 1.82 -17.24
N ASP A 55 28.89 0.54 -17.38
CA ASP A 55 28.53 -0.29 -18.53
C ASP A 55 27.17 -1.00 -18.33
N GLU A 56 26.42 -0.59 -17.28
CA GLU A 56 25.13 -1.16 -16.87
C GLU A 56 25.16 -2.61 -16.36
N ASP A 57 26.35 -3.17 -16.08
CA ASP A 57 26.47 -4.49 -15.45
C ASP A 57 26.12 -4.42 -13.97
N ILE A 58 25.44 -5.47 -13.49
CA ILE A 58 25.10 -5.64 -12.07
C ILE A 58 26.37 -6.01 -11.30
N ILE A 59 26.81 -5.11 -10.42
CA ILE A 59 27.97 -5.34 -9.54
C ILE A 59 27.56 -5.76 -8.12
N GLU A 60 26.33 -5.45 -7.71
CA GLU A 60 25.84 -5.79 -6.36
C GLU A 60 24.32 -5.92 -6.37
N VAL A 61 23.81 -6.88 -5.59
CA VAL A 61 22.38 -7.05 -5.30
C VAL A 61 22.19 -6.84 -3.80
N ILE A 62 21.43 -5.81 -3.45
CA ILE A 62 21.13 -5.45 -2.06
C ILE A 62 19.67 -5.81 -1.80
N GLN A 63 19.43 -6.62 -0.77
CA GLN A 63 18.09 -6.93 -0.30
C GLN A 63 17.68 -5.87 0.73
N GLU A 64 16.74 -4.99 0.39
CA GLU A 64 16.20 -4.02 1.34
C GLU A 64 14.96 -4.60 2.01
N ASN A 65 14.94 -4.60 3.35
CA ASN A 65 13.74 -4.91 4.11
C ASN A 65 12.70 -3.83 3.81
N SER A 66 11.52 -4.26 3.37
CA SER A 66 10.45 -3.46 2.75
C SER A 66 9.71 -2.51 3.69
N ILE A 67 10.31 -2.19 4.84
CA ILE A 67 9.72 -1.28 5.81
C ILE A 67 9.93 0.14 5.28
N LEU A 68 8.82 0.78 4.91
CA LEU A 68 8.82 2.16 4.43
C LEU A 68 9.50 3.07 5.45
N LYS A 69 10.42 3.89 4.95
CA LYS A 69 11.03 4.98 5.71
C LYS A 69 9.96 6.03 6.01
N VAL A 70 10.16 6.80 7.08
CA VAL A 70 9.18 7.80 7.55
C VAL A 70 8.76 8.75 6.43
N PHE A 71 9.70 9.24 5.62
CA PHE A 71 9.40 10.18 4.53
C PHE A 71 8.59 9.51 3.40
N GLU A 72 8.85 8.24 3.09
CA GLU A 72 8.11 7.49 2.07
C GLU A 72 6.65 7.36 2.49
N LYS A 73 6.43 7.03 3.77
CA LYS A 73 5.08 6.95 4.34
C LYS A 73 4.34 8.29 4.32
N VAL A 74 5.03 9.40 4.58
CA VAL A 74 4.44 10.75 4.49
C VAL A 74 3.97 11.04 3.06
N VAL A 75 4.85 10.81 2.08
CA VAL A 75 4.53 11.03 0.67
C VAL A 75 3.38 10.12 0.22
N GLU A 76 3.42 8.84 0.57
CA GLU A 76 2.36 7.88 0.26
C GLU A 76 1.01 8.31 0.84
N ASN A 77 0.97 8.72 2.11
CA ASN A 77 -0.28 9.14 2.75
C ASN A 77 -0.92 10.34 2.05
N PHE A 78 -0.12 11.34 1.66
CA PHE A 78 -0.62 12.48 0.91
C PHE A 78 -1.05 12.08 -0.51
N MET A 79 -0.30 11.21 -1.18
CA MET A 79 -0.68 10.73 -2.50
C MET A 79 -2.01 9.97 -2.48
N ILE A 80 -2.19 9.05 -1.53
CA ILE A 80 -3.43 8.28 -1.35
C ILE A 80 -4.60 9.21 -1.03
N LEU A 81 -4.40 10.18 -0.14
CA LEU A 81 -5.45 11.13 0.24
C LEU A 81 -5.89 11.98 -0.96
N ALA A 82 -4.95 12.55 -1.72
CA ALA A 82 -5.26 13.32 -2.92
C ALA A 82 -6.00 12.48 -3.97
N ASN A 83 -5.50 11.27 -4.24
CA ASN A 83 -6.14 10.29 -5.12
C ASN A 83 -7.59 9.98 -4.70
N GLN A 84 -7.82 9.73 -3.41
CA GLN A 84 -9.15 9.46 -2.86
C GLN A 84 -10.10 10.65 -2.98
N ILE A 85 -9.62 11.87 -2.70
CA ILE A 85 -10.42 13.10 -2.80
C ILE A 85 -10.88 13.33 -4.24
N VAL A 86 -9.97 13.20 -5.20
CA VAL A 86 -10.30 13.35 -6.63
C VAL A 86 -11.26 12.25 -7.08
N ALA A 87 -11.02 10.99 -6.70
CA ALA A 87 -11.93 9.87 -6.99
C ALA A 87 -13.35 10.15 -6.49
N ARG A 88 -13.46 10.60 -5.24
CA ARG A 88 -14.74 10.89 -4.61
C ARG A 88 -15.42 12.08 -5.27
N LYS A 89 -14.69 13.15 -5.61
CA LYS A 89 -15.23 14.33 -6.31
C LYS A 89 -15.84 13.94 -7.66
N LEU A 90 -15.08 13.23 -8.50
CA LEU A 90 -15.56 12.82 -9.84
C LEU A 90 -16.74 11.85 -9.73
N SER A 91 -16.66 10.87 -8.82
CA SER A 91 -17.74 9.89 -8.61
C SER A 91 -19.04 10.53 -8.13
N LEU A 92 -18.99 11.44 -7.15
CA LEU A 92 -20.18 12.11 -6.62
C LEU A 92 -20.83 13.03 -7.65
N ASN A 93 -20.02 13.66 -8.51
CA ASN A 93 -20.51 14.49 -9.62
C ASN A 93 -20.92 13.67 -10.85
N LYS A 94 -20.86 12.34 -10.78
CA LYS A 94 -21.17 11.42 -11.89
C LYS A 94 -20.35 11.70 -13.16
N ILE A 95 -19.13 12.22 -13.00
CA ILE A 95 -18.21 12.45 -14.12
C ILE A 95 -17.55 11.10 -14.46
N PRO A 96 -17.67 10.62 -15.72
CA PRO A 96 -16.98 9.41 -16.15
C PRO A 96 -15.47 9.58 -15.97
N ALA A 97 -14.84 8.66 -15.25
CA ALA A 97 -13.42 8.69 -14.93
C ALA A 97 -12.83 7.28 -14.94
N ILE A 98 -11.50 7.19 -15.05
CA ILE A 98 -10.78 5.92 -14.96
C ILE A 98 -10.38 5.70 -13.50
N TYR A 99 -10.99 4.69 -12.88
CA TYR A 99 -10.72 4.29 -11.50
C TYR A 99 -9.60 3.26 -11.45
N ARG A 100 -8.87 3.25 -10.33
CA ARG A 100 -7.93 2.18 -10.00
C ARG A 100 -8.65 1.26 -9.04
N VAL A 101 -9.12 0.14 -9.55
CA VAL A 101 -9.94 -0.80 -8.79
C VAL A 101 -9.14 -2.02 -8.38
N HIS A 102 -9.49 -2.59 -7.24
CA HIS A 102 -8.92 -3.83 -6.74
C HIS A 102 -10.09 -4.63 -6.16
N SER A 103 -10.52 -5.64 -6.90
CA SER A 103 -11.65 -6.48 -6.54
C SER A 103 -11.35 -7.28 -5.26
N ILE A 104 -12.43 -7.69 -4.58
CA ILE A 104 -12.32 -8.67 -3.50
C ILE A 104 -11.70 -9.95 -4.08
N PRO A 105 -10.78 -10.60 -3.35
CA PRO A 105 -10.20 -11.88 -3.78
C PRO A 105 -11.27 -12.95 -4.00
N ASP A 106 -11.00 -13.87 -4.92
CA ASP A 106 -11.83 -15.04 -5.13
C ASP A 106 -11.87 -15.91 -3.85
N GLY A 107 -13.07 -16.35 -3.46
CA GLY A 107 -13.27 -17.11 -2.22
C GLY A 107 -12.46 -18.41 -2.20
N ASN A 108 -12.43 -19.15 -3.30
CA ASN A 108 -11.69 -20.42 -3.39
C ASN A 108 -10.18 -20.18 -3.27
N ARG A 109 -9.66 -19.08 -3.85
CA ARG A 109 -8.23 -18.73 -3.72
C ARG A 109 -7.84 -18.43 -2.28
N ILE A 110 -8.69 -17.72 -1.55
CA ILE A 110 -8.45 -17.41 -0.14
C ILE A 110 -8.57 -18.65 0.72
N GLU A 111 -9.55 -19.51 0.46
CA GLU A 111 -9.72 -20.78 1.17
C GLU A 111 -8.51 -21.70 0.98
N ASN A 112 -8.00 -21.83 -0.26
CA ASN A 112 -6.78 -22.58 -0.56
C ASN A 112 -5.59 -22.00 0.20
N PHE A 113 -5.38 -20.68 0.16
CA PHE A 113 -4.33 -20.02 0.92
C PHE A 113 -4.39 -20.32 2.43
N VAL A 114 -5.58 -20.27 3.02
CA VAL A 114 -5.78 -20.58 4.44
C VAL A 114 -5.45 -22.04 4.72
N SER A 115 -5.88 -22.96 3.86
CA SER A 115 -5.58 -24.39 3.97
C SER A 115 -4.08 -24.66 3.92
N ASP A 116 -3.40 -24.15 2.90
CA ASP A 116 -1.95 -24.32 2.70
C ASP A 116 -1.16 -23.73 3.90
N THR A 117 -1.60 -22.58 4.41
CA THR A 117 -0.96 -21.96 5.57
C THR A 117 -1.17 -22.76 6.85
N ARG A 118 -2.36 -23.35 7.06
CA ARG A 118 -2.65 -24.22 8.21
C ARG A 118 -1.73 -25.43 8.22
N GLU A 119 -1.59 -26.08 7.08
CA GLU A 119 -0.71 -27.25 6.93
C GLU A 119 0.75 -26.88 7.22
N LEU A 120 1.23 -25.78 6.64
CA LEU A 120 2.62 -25.33 6.77
C LEU A 120 3.03 -24.94 8.20
N VAL A 121 2.09 -24.38 8.98
CA VAL A 121 2.38 -23.80 10.30
C VAL A 121 2.02 -24.77 11.43
N SER A 122 1.26 -25.84 11.16
CA SER A 122 0.81 -26.82 12.16
C SER A 122 0.09 -26.19 13.38
N ILE A 123 -0.40 -24.96 13.24
CA ILE A 123 -1.23 -24.30 14.24
C ILE A 123 -2.66 -24.76 13.98
N SER A 124 -3.34 -25.22 15.03
CA SER A 124 -4.79 -25.22 15.12
C SER A 124 -5.27 -23.76 15.07
N LEU A 125 -5.22 -23.16 13.88
CA LEU A 125 -5.82 -21.85 13.62
C LEU A 125 -7.29 -22.04 13.94
N SER A 126 -7.69 -21.54 15.11
CA SER A 126 -9.03 -21.69 15.63
C SER A 126 -10.06 -21.34 14.55
N GLU A 127 -11.11 -22.13 14.56
CA GLU A 127 -12.17 -22.24 13.56
C GLU A 127 -12.59 -20.89 12.97
N ASN A 128 -12.80 -20.89 11.65
CA ASN A 128 -13.41 -19.79 10.88
C ASN A 128 -12.60 -18.49 10.79
N LEU A 129 -11.38 -18.57 10.25
CA LEU A 129 -10.80 -17.42 9.54
C LEU A 129 -11.61 -17.17 8.26
N SER A 130 -12.76 -16.49 8.41
CA SER A 130 -13.43 -15.84 7.29
C SER A 130 -12.57 -14.64 6.89
N ILE A 131 -11.55 -14.90 6.06
CA ILE A 131 -10.69 -13.86 5.52
C ILE A 131 -11.48 -13.10 4.46
N VAL A 132 -12.27 -12.13 4.90
CA VAL A 132 -13.17 -11.34 4.03
C VAL A 132 -12.79 -9.86 3.98
N SER A 133 -11.84 -9.41 4.81
CA SER A 133 -11.47 -8.00 4.91
C SER A 133 -9.96 -7.78 5.00
N PRO A 134 -9.47 -6.60 4.60
CA PRO A 134 -8.08 -6.20 4.84
C PRO A 134 -7.66 -6.28 6.30
N ARG A 135 -8.57 -5.95 7.22
CA ARG A 135 -8.33 -6.00 8.67
C ARG A 135 -8.10 -7.43 9.16
N SER A 136 -8.96 -8.37 8.77
CA SER A 136 -8.80 -9.79 9.15
C SER A 136 -7.52 -10.38 8.59
N ILE A 137 -7.15 -10.02 7.35
CA ILE A 137 -5.87 -10.41 6.74
C ILE A 137 -4.69 -9.89 7.55
N ASN A 138 -4.69 -8.60 7.90
CA ASN A 138 -3.60 -8.01 8.66
C ASN A 138 -3.47 -8.64 10.06
N SER A 139 -4.58 -8.88 10.76
CA SER A 139 -4.56 -9.57 12.06
C SER A 139 -4.00 -10.98 11.96
N PHE A 140 -4.34 -11.70 10.87
CA PHE A 140 -3.78 -13.01 10.58
C PHE A 140 -2.27 -12.98 10.29
N LEU A 141 -1.81 -12.02 9.50
CA LEU A 141 -0.38 -11.86 9.25
C LEU A 141 0.37 -11.50 10.52
N GLU A 142 -0.19 -10.64 11.37
CA GLU A 142 0.48 -10.21 12.60
C GLU A 142 0.67 -11.36 13.60
N SER A 143 -0.29 -12.30 13.70
CA SER A 143 -0.14 -13.49 14.56
C SER A 143 0.98 -14.43 14.10
N LEU A 144 1.37 -14.34 12.83
CA LEU A 144 2.42 -15.17 12.21
C LEU A 144 3.74 -14.42 12.03
N ARG A 145 3.85 -13.16 12.49
CA ARG A 145 4.99 -12.28 12.17
C ARG A 145 6.35 -12.82 12.60
N THR A 146 6.41 -13.58 13.69
CA THR A 146 7.66 -14.20 14.20
C THR A 146 7.89 -15.61 13.67
N HIS A 147 6.97 -16.14 12.85
CA HIS A 147 7.06 -17.51 12.36
C HIS A 147 8.15 -17.65 11.29
N LYS A 148 8.89 -18.78 11.30
CA LYS A 148 9.98 -19.05 10.34
C LYS A 148 9.54 -19.00 8.87
N TYR A 149 8.26 -19.28 8.59
CA TYR A 149 7.69 -19.27 7.24
C TYR A 149 6.95 -17.99 6.88
N TYR A 150 7.03 -16.93 7.71
CA TYR A 150 6.27 -15.69 7.50
C TYR A 150 6.41 -15.10 6.09
N SER A 151 7.64 -15.03 5.56
CA SER A 151 7.90 -14.52 4.21
C SER A 151 7.19 -15.32 3.11
N ILE A 152 7.19 -16.65 3.21
CA ILE A 152 6.51 -17.55 2.26
C ILE A 152 5.00 -17.35 2.34
N ILE A 153 4.47 -17.22 3.57
CA ILE A 153 3.04 -17.00 3.80
C ILE A 153 2.60 -15.65 3.21
N GLN A 154 3.39 -14.59 3.38
CA GLN A 154 3.10 -13.29 2.76
C GLN A 154 3.10 -13.36 1.23
N HIS A 155 4.06 -14.10 0.65
CA HIS A 155 4.12 -14.28 -0.80
C HIS A 155 2.91 -15.05 -1.33
N ASN A 156 2.53 -16.16 -0.70
CA ASN A 156 1.36 -16.95 -1.10
C ASN A 156 0.05 -16.17 -0.96
N LEU A 157 -0.08 -15.36 0.08
CA LEU A 157 -1.21 -14.45 0.24
C LEU A 157 -1.31 -13.51 -0.96
N LEU A 158 -0.19 -12.87 -1.34
CA LEU A 158 -0.16 -11.94 -2.47
C LEU A 158 -0.62 -12.59 -3.78
N LEU A 159 -0.22 -13.84 -4.03
CA LEU A 159 -0.64 -14.61 -5.20
C LEU A 159 -2.13 -14.94 -5.20
N SER A 160 -2.73 -15.02 -4.01
CA SER A 160 -4.15 -15.34 -3.82
C SER A 160 -5.06 -14.11 -3.99
N LEU A 161 -4.49 -12.90 -3.86
CA LEU A 161 -5.22 -11.65 -4.09
C LEU A 161 -5.45 -11.39 -5.59
N SER A 162 -6.53 -10.66 -5.86
CA SER A 162 -6.83 -10.15 -7.20
C SER A 162 -5.81 -9.09 -7.62
N LYS A 163 -5.47 -9.01 -8.91
CA LYS A 163 -4.65 -7.90 -9.42
C LYS A 163 -5.49 -6.63 -9.49
N ALA A 164 -4.90 -5.49 -9.13
CA ALA A 164 -5.55 -4.20 -9.33
C ALA A 164 -5.49 -3.79 -10.81
N GLU A 165 -6.57 -3.22 -11.32
CA GLU A 165 -6.77 -2.86 -12.73
C GLU A 165 -7.33 -1.45 -12.89
N TYR A 166 -7.29 -0.92 -14.11
CA TYR A 166 -7.96 0.33 -14.44
C TYR A 166 -9.33 0.03 -15.02
N SER A 167 -10.37 0.66 -14.52
CA SER A 167 -11.75 0.42 -14.94
C SER A 167 -12.56 1.71 -14.97
N LEU A 168 -13.55 1.77 -15.87
CA LEU A 168 -14.55 2.86 -15.89
C LEU A 168 -15.61 2.68 -14.80
N ASN A 169 -15.79 1.45 -14.32
CA ASN A 169 -16.69 1.16 -13.21
C ASN A 169 -15.94 1.27 -11.88
N ASN A 170 -16.48 2.04 -10.94
CA ASN A 170 -15.90 2.17 -9.61
C ASN A 170 -16.40 1.04 -8.69
N SER A 171 -15.68 -0.09 -8.66
CA SER A 171 -15.92 -1.20 -7.73
C SER A 171 -15.15 -1.08 -6.41
N GLY A 172 -14.42 0.02 -6.20
CA GLY A 172 -13.58 0.24 -5.02
C GLY A 172 -12.23 -0.46 -5.09
N HIS A 173 -11.46 -0.33 -4.01
CA HIS A 173 -10.10 -0.85 -3.90
C HIS A 173 -9.90 -1.63 -2.61
N PHE A 174 -10.06 -2.95 -2.68
CA PHE A 174 -9.98 -3.89 -1.56
C PHE A 174 -8.70 -3.68 -0.73
N GLY A 175 -7.52 -3.73 -1.37
CA GLY A 175 -6.25 -3.62 -0.65
C GLY A 175 -5.99 -2.27 0.06
N LEU A 176 -6.71 -1.20 -0.30
CA LEU A 176 -6.62 0.09 0.40
C LEU A 176 -7.82 0.31 1.33
N ASN A 177 -8.79 -0.59 1.31
CA ASN A 177 -10.09 -0.46 1.95
C ASN A 177 -10.82 0.87 1.63
N LEU A 178 -10.83 1.25 0.35
CA LEU A 178 -11.43 2.51 -0.13
C LEU A 178 -12.57 2.25 -1.12
N LYS A 179 -13.69 2.97 -0.97
CA LYS A 179 -14.84 2.89 -1.90
C LYS A 179 -14.61 3.63 -3.23
N HIS A 180 -13.79 4.67 -3.21
CA HIS A 180 -13.45 5.48 -4.38
C HIS A 180 -11.94 5.64 -4.41
N TYR A 181 -11.29 5.16 -5.46
CA TYR A 181 -9.86 5.34 -5.65
C TYR A 181 -9.52 5.40 -7.15
N LEU A 182 -8.67 6.35 -7.51
CA LEU A 182 -8.09 6.49 -8.83
C LEU A 182 -6.65 6.99 -8.69
N HIS A 183 -5.88 6.96 -9.76
CA HIS A 183 -4.57 7.59 -9.77
C HIS A 183 -4.66 9.00 -10.35
N PHE A 184 -4.12 9.98 -9.63
CA PHE A 184 -4.08 11.38 -10.00
C PHE A 184 -2.69 12.02 -9.84
N THR A 185 -1.89 11.51 -8.92
CA THR A 185 -0.66 12.16 -8.42
C THR A 185 0.60 11.90 -9.25
N SER A 186 0.53 11.29 -10.43
CA SER A 186 1.70 11.04 -11.29
C SER A 186 1.42 11.12 -12.80
N PRO A 187 0.88 12.24 -13.33
CA PRO A 187 0.52 12.38 -14.75
C PRO A 187 1.70 12.28 -15.73
N ILE A 188 2.92 12.60 -15.30
CA ILE A 188 4.12 12.54 -16.16
C ILE A 188 4.45 11.10 -16.59
N ARG A 189 4.08 10.09 -15.79
CA ARG A 189 4.48 8.69 -15.99
C ARG A 189 3.31 7.70 -16.03
N ARG A 190 2.06 8.18 -15.98
CA ARG A 190 0.85 7.35 -16.02
C ARG A 190 -0.23 8.05 -16.84
N LEU A 191 -0.64 7.42 -17.94
CA LEU A 191 -1.71 7.93 -18.80
C LEU A 191 -3.06 8.10 -18.07
N PRO A 192 -3.51 7.17 -17.19
CA PRO A 192 -4.77 7.35 -16.46
C PRO A 192 -4.79 8.63 -15.61
N ASP A 193 -3.69 8.96 -14.92
CA ASP A 193 -3.56 10.21 -14.17
C ASP A 193 -3.71 11.42 -15.10
N LEU A 194 -3.04 11.42 -16.26
CA LEU A 194 -3.15 12.51 -17.23
C LEU A 194 -4.60 12.72 -17.71
N LEU A 195 -5.34 11.63 -17.94
CA LEU A 195 -6.75 11.71 -18.31
C LEU A 195 -7.59 12.28 -17.18
N VAL A 196 -7.35 11.87 -15.93
CA VAL A 196 -8.03 12.44 -14.76
C VAL A 196 -7.75 13.94 -14.59
N HIS A 197 -6.51 14.39 -14.83
CA HIS A 197 -6.16 15.83 -14.81
C HIS A 197 -6.98 16.64 -15.81
N ARG A 198 -7.34 16.08 -16.97
CA ARG A 198 -8.19 16.75 -17.97
C ARG A 198 -9.67 16.83 -17.59
N LEU A 199 -10.10 16.06 -16.59
CA LEU A 199 -11.49 15.99 -16.13
C LEU A 199 -11.78 16.92 -14.94
N LEU A 200 -10.75 17.53 -14.36
CA LEU A 200 -10.84 18.41 -13.18
C LEU A 200 -11.02 19.88 -13.55
#